data_AF-A0A2E7SLH4-F1
#
_entry.id   AF-A0A2E7SLH4-F1
#
_cell.length_a   1.000
_cell.length_b   1.000
_cell.length_c   1.000
_cell.angle_alpha   90.00
_cell.angle_beta   90.00
_cell.angle_gamma   90.00
#
_symmetry.space_group_name_H-M   'P 1'
#
loop_
_entity.id
_entity.type
_entity.pdbx_description
1 polymer ?
#
loop_
_entity_poly.entity_id
_entity_poly.type
_entity_poly.pdbx_seq_one_letter_code
_entity_poly.pdbx_strand_id
1 'polypeptide(L)'
;MKIELSETKLFNIGQVCENLIEEFPQITVSKIRYLESQGLLTPTRTESGYRKFSTSDLDKLVWILRQQRDYFVPLKTIKERLDKKGFDFETDEMPEKSDSDRKFEEDPITTGISLDIKGLAKASGVPLEKIEELNELGVIKGRKVGNKQIFEGEALITVRSAKRLFELGMEVRHLRMYLVAAQREAGVIEQLLSAKSKSEDLKSRVEAKRELNEVVALGREIHKCLLKLSVDGLETW
;
A
#
# COMPACT_ATOMS: atom_id res chain seq x y z
N MET A 1 45.10 -17.52 -6.42
CA MET A 1 44.90 -16.77 -7.68
C MET A 1 43.82 -17.47 -8.48
N LYS A 2 42.91 -16.68 -9.06
CA LYS A 2 41.65 -17.03 -9.75
C LYS A 2 40.49 -17.40 -8.83
N ILE A 3 39.82 -16.36 -8.34
CA ILE A 3 38.39 -16.42 -7.98
C ILE A 3 37.65 -16.53 -9.32
N GLU A 4 36.91 -17.61 -9.54
CA GLU A 4 36.00 -17.76 -10.67
C GLU A 4 34.93 -16.66 -10.56
N LEU A 5 34.93 -15.73 -11.53
CA LEU A 5 33.79 -14.85 -11.75
C LEU A 5 32.68 -15.72 -12.32
N SER A 6 31.71 -16.09 -11.49
CA SER A 6 30.45 -16.65 -11.98
C SER A 6 29.81 -15.67 -12.96
N GLU A 7 29.41 -16.15 -14.13
CA GLU A 7 28.71 -15.35 -15.13
C GLU A 7 27.38 -14.87 -14.55
N THR A 8 27.34 -13.64 -14.03
CA THR A 8 26.11 -13.01 -13.56
C THR A 8 25.16 -12.87 -14.74
N LYS A 9 24.12 -13.70 -14.81
CA LYS A 9 23.12 -13.65 -15.88
C LYS A 9 22.43 -12.29 -15.87
N LEU A 10 22.52 -11.56 -16.98
CA LEU A 10 21.97 -10.21 -17.13
C LEU A 10 20.69 -10.21 -17.97
N PHE A 11 19.63 -9.62 -17.43
CA PHE A 11 18.31 -9.54 -18.05
C PHE A 11 18.00 -8.12 -18.53
N ASN A 12 17.26 -7.99 -19.64
CA ASN A 12 16.68 -6.72 -20.03
C ASN A 12 15.35 -6.47 -19.28
N ILE A 13 14.85 -5.23 -19.27
CA ILE A 13 13.64 -4.89 -18.49
C ILE A 13 12.38 -5.64 -18.95
N GLY A 14 12.29 -6.03 -20.23
CA GLY A 14 11.20 -6.84 -20.75
C GLY A 14 11.26 -8.26 -20.21
N GLN A 15 12.45 -8.88 -20.25
CA GLN A 15 12.70 -10.21 -19.69
C GLN A 15 12.43 -10.24 -18.18
N VAL A 16 12.83 -9.20 -17.44
CA VAL A 16 12.50 -9.10 -16.00
C VAL A 16 10.98 -9.06 -15.80
N CYS A 17 10.26 -8.27 -16.60
CA CYS A 17 8.80 -8.21 -16.53
C CYS A 17 8.14 -9.58 -16.82
N GLU A 18 8.65 -10.31 -17.82
CA GLU A 18 8.17 -11.66 -18.17
C GLU A 18 8.43 -12.67 -17.06
N ASN A 19 9.60 -12.65 -16.42
CA ASN A 19 9.92 -13.57 -15.31
C ASN A 19 9.05 -13.33 -14.08
N LEU A 20 8.56 -12.10 -13.88
CA LEU A 20 7.76 -11.73 -12.71
C LEU A 20 6.25 -11.86 -12.93
N ILE A 21 5.78 -12.08 -14.16
CA ILE A 21 4.35 -11.98 -14.47
C ILE A 21 3.51 -13.12 -13.89
N GLU A 22 4.13 -14.30 -13.68
CA GLU A 22 3.47 -15.48 -13.10
C GLU A 22 3.04 -15.21 -11.65
N GLU A 23 3.93 -14.63 -10.84
CA GLU A 23 3.64 -14.29 -9.43
C GLU A 23 2.97 -12.91 -9.29
N PHE A 24 3.29 -11.97 -10.18
CA PHE A 24 2.79 -10.59 -10.14
C PHE A 24 2.11 -10.20 -11.46
N PRO A 25 0.87 -10.65 -11.73
CA PRO A 25 0.19 -10.43 -13.02
C PRO A 25 -0.01 -8.96 -13.42
N GLN A 26 0.07 -8.04 -12.45
CA GLN A 26 -0.09 -6.60 -12.64
C GLN A 26 1.26 -5.87 -12.83
N ILE A 27 2.39 -6.59 -12.85
CA ILE A 27 3.70 -5.99 -13.05
C ILE A 27 3.81 -5.41 -14.46
N THR A 28 4.41 -4.24 -14.57
CA THR A 28 4.66 -3.58 -15.85
C THR A 28 6.08 -3.05 -15.90
N VAL A 29 6.61 -2.87 -17.11
CA VAL A 29 7.90 -2.18 -17.34
C VAL A 29 7.91 -0.80 -16.65
N SER A 30 6.78 -0.08 -16.66
CA SER A 30 6.64 1.21 -16.00
C SER A 30 6.81 1.11 -14.48
N LYS A 31 6.26 0.07 -13.84
CA LYS A 31 6.42 -0.19 -12.41
C LYS A 31 7.89 -0.50 -12.07
N ILE A 32 8.58 -1.31 -12.87
CA ILE A 32 10.00 -1.62 -12.65
C ILE A 32 10.86 -0.34 -12.76
N ARG A 33 10.63 0.49 -13.79
CA ARG A 33 11.32 1.79 -13.95
C ARG A 33 11.06 2.73 -12.80
N TYR A 34 9.83 2.71 -12.28
CA TYR A 34 9.47 3.53 -11.13
C TYR A 34 10.26 3.10 -9.88
N LEU A 35 10.33 1.81 -9.57
CA LEU A 35 11.11 1.29 -8.44
C LEU A 35 12.60 1.64 -8.56
N GLU A 36 13.17 1.54 -9.76
CA GLU A 36 14.52 2.04 -10.06
C GLU A 36 14.65 3.54 -9.78
N SER A 37 13.70 4.37 -10.24
CA SER A 37 13.74 5.82 -10.03
C SER A 37 13.67 6.23 -8.55
N GLN A 38 13.06 5.40 -7.69
CA GLN A 38 13.04 5.60 -6.24
C GLN A 38 14.33 5.14 -5.55
N GLY A 39 15.28 4.61 -6.33
CA GLY A 39 16.58 4.15 -5.86
C GLY A 39 16.52 2.81 -5.13
N LEU A 40 15.50 1.99 -5.40
CA LEU A 40 15.39 0.64 -4.83
C LEU A 40 16.18 -0.39 -5.64
N LEU A 41 16.52 -0.05 -6.90
CA LEU A 41 17.26 -0.88 -7.82
C LEU A 41 18.36 -0.05 -8.46
N THR A 42 19.50 -0.68 -8.70
CA THR A 42 20.67 -0.04 -9.33
C THR A 42 21.18 -0.91 -10.48
N PRO A 43 20.38 -1.14 -11.53
CA PRO A 43 20.77 -1.98 -12.65
C PRO A 43 21.96 -1.38 -13.39
N THR A 44 22.88 -2.25 -13.83
CA THR A 44 24.05 -1.82 -14.60
C THR A 44 23.63 -1.27 -15.96
N ARG A 45 24.31 -0.22 -16.43
CA ARG A 45 24.13 0.28 -17.80
C ARG A 45 25.25 -0.21 -18.71
N THR A 46 24.89 -0.68 -19.90
CA THR A 46 25.86 -0.96 -20.97
C THR A 46 26.45 0.34 -21.50
N GLU A 47 27.58 0.29 -22.22
CA GLU A 47 28.17 1.44 -22.93
C GLU A 47 27.16 2.15 -23.86
N SER A 48 26.22 1.39 -24.44
CA SER A 48 25.13 1.92 -25.28
C SER A 48 23.93 2.49 -24.49
N GLY A 49 23.98 2.54 -23.16
CA GLY A 49 22.96 3.16 -22.30
C GLY A 49 21.77 2.27 -21.89
N TYR A 50 21.68 1.02 -22.35
CA TYR A 50 20.63 0.08 -21.95
C TYR A 50 20.82 -0.46 -20.54
N ARG A 51 19.72 -0.72 -19.84
CA ARG A 51 19.70 -1.32 -18.49
C ARG A 51 19.83 -2.83 -18.56
N LYS A 52 20.67 -3.37 -17.69
CA LYS A 52 20.87 -4.79 -17.46
C LYS A 52 20.67 -5.08 -15.98
N PHE A 53 19.69 -5.92 -15.69
CA PHE A 53 19.33 -6.36 -14.35
C PHE A 53 20.06 -7.67 -14.05
N SER A 54 20.69 -7.76 -12.90
CA SER A 54 21.31 -8.98 -12.40
C SER A 54 20.26 -9.93 -11.80
N THR A 55 20.67 -11.15 -11.47
CA THR A 55 19.82 -12.07 -10.68
C THR A 55 19.49 -11.50 -9.30
N SER A 56 20.45 -10.81 -8.66
CA SER A 56 20.21 -10.14 -7.37
C SER A 56 19.17 -9.00 -7.47
N ASP A 57 19.10 -8.29 -8.61
CA ASP A 57 18.06 -7.29 -8.84
C ASP A 57 16.66 -7.92 -8.98
N LEU A 58 16.59 -9.14 -9.52
CA LEU A 58 15.34 -9.91 -9.62
C LEU A 58 14.87 -10.37 -8.23
N ASP A 59 15.76 -10.93 -7.41
CA ASP A 59 15.43 -11.35 -6.05
C ASP A 59 14.95 -10.16 -5.22
N LYS A 60 15.63 -9.01 -5.37
CA LYS A 60 15.23 -7.75 -4.77
C LYS A 60 13.85 -7.29 -5.25
N LEU A 61 13.58 -7.38 -6.55
CA LEU A 61 12.26 -7.05 -7.11
C LEU A 61 11.16 -7.95 -6.55
N VAL A 62 11.37 -9.26 -6.50
CA VAL A 62 10.40 -10.22 -5.94
C VAL A 62 10.10 -9.86 -4.49
N TRP A 63 11.13 -9.67 -3.67
CA TRP A 63 10.96 -9.31 -2.26
C TRP A 63 10.21 -7.99 -2.09
N ILE A 64 10.61 -6.91 -2.79
CA ILE A 64 9.91 -5.62 -2.77
C ILE A 64 8.43 -5.80 -3.12
N LEU A 65 8.14 -6.54 -4.19
CA LEU A 65 6.78 -6.74 -4.68
C LEU A 65 5.92 -7.55 -3.70
N ARG A 66 6.47 -8.57 -3.03
CA ARG A 66 5.79 -9.29 -1.94
C ARG A 66 5.51 -8.37 -0.76
N GLN A 67 6.50 -7.58 -0.33
CA GLN A 67 6.32 -6.61 0.77
C GLN A 67 5.21 -5.60 0.47
N GLN A 68 5.10 -5.14 -0.79
CA GLN A 68 4.00 -4.25 -1.19
C GLN A 68 2.65 -4.96 -1.31
N ARG A 69 2.61 -6.19 -1.85
CA ARG A 69 1.38 -6.95 -2.12
C ARG A 69 0.74 -7.49 -0.85
N ASP A 70 1.55 -8.07 0.03
CA ASP A 70 1.08 -8.88 1.16
C ASP A 70 1.06 -8.06 2.47
N TYR A 71 1.99 -7.11 2.60
CA TYR A 71 2.19 -6.34 3.84
C TYR A 71 2.02 -4.83 3.68
N PHE A 72 1.75 -4.35 2.47
CA PHE A 72 1.52 -2.92 2.16
C PHE A 72 2.63 -1.99 2.69
N VAL A 73 3.89 -2.43 2.57
CA VAL A 73 5.03 -1.67 3.11
C VAL A 73 5.37 -0.48 2.20
N PRO A 74 5.52 0.75 2.74
CA PRO A 74 5.93 1.92 1.97
C PRO A 74 7.35 1.78 1.40
N LEU A 75 7.58 2.35 0.20
CA LEU A 75 8.88 2.27 -0.49
C LEU A 75 10.05 2.81 0.32
N LYS A 76 9.81 3.81 1.17
CA LYS A 76 10.84 4.37 2.07
C LYS A 76 11.28 3.36 3.11
N THR A 77 10.33 2.70 3.77
CA THR A 77 10.62 1.64 4.73
C THR A 77 11.29 0.45 4.06
N ILE A 78 10.86 0.09 2.85
CA ILE A 78 11.53 -0.94 2.03
C ILE A 78 12.99 -0.53 1.77
N LYS A 79 13.23 0.73 1.38
CA LYS A 79 14.59 1.24 1.13
C LYS A 79 15.45 1.21 2.39
N GLU A 80 14.93 1.68 3.52
CA GLU A 80 15.60 1.63 4.81
C GLU A 80 15.98 0.20 5.22
N ARG A 81 15.13 -0.80 4.93
CA ARG A 81 15.43 -2.21 5.16
C ARG A 81 16.54 -2.72 4.25
N LEU A 82 16.45 -2.41 2.95
CA LEU A 82 17.48 -2.79 1.97
C LEU A 82 18.85 -2.18 2.28
N ASP A 83 18.88 -1.01 2.94
CA ASP A 83 20.10 -0.33 3.34
C ASP A 83 20.69 -0.86 4.67
N LYS A 84 19.98 -1.73 5.42
CA LYS A 84 20.51 -2.34 6.65
C LYS A 84 21.66 -3.30 6.35
N LYS A 85 22.74 -3.20 7.12
CA LYS A 85 23.85 -4.17 7.05
C LYS A 85 23.37 -5.56 7.47
N GLY A 86 23.61 -6.57 6.63
CA GLY A 86 23.21 -7.95 6.89
C GLY A 86 21.78 -8.28 6.46
N PHE A 87 21.16 -7.43 5.63
CA PHE A 87 19.87 -7.72 5.01
C PHE A 87 19.95 -8.99 4.13
N ASP A 88 19.01 -9.91 4.35
CA ASP A 88 18.86 -11.15 3.58
C ASP A 88 17.37 -11.34 3.23
N PHE A 89 17.11 -11.59 1.94
CA PHE A 89 15.78 -11.69 1.35
C PHE A 89 14.97 -12.88 1.91
N GLU A 90 15.63 -13.97 2.31
CA GLU A 90 14.94 -15.17 2.82
C GLU A 90 14.54 -15.04 4.30
N THR A 91 15.33 -14.32 5.11
CA THR A 91 15.06 -14.16 6.55
C THR A 91 14.18 -12.96 6.88
N ASP A 92 14.11 -11.95 6.00
CA ASP A 92 13.33 -10.71 6.20
C ASP A 92 11.95 -10.79 5.51
N GLU A 93 11.29 -11.97 5.57
CA GLU A 93 9.94 -12.16 5.02
C GLU A 93 8.83 -11.68 5.97
N MET A 94 9.10 -11.59 7.27
CA MET A 94 8.16 -11.17 8.29
C MET A 94 8.58 -9.83 8.89
N PRO A 95 7.70 -8.82 9.02
CA PRO A 95 8.05 -7.66 9.81
C PRO A 95 8.19 -8.12 11.28
N GLU A 96 9.43 -8.33 11.73
CA GLU A 96 9.72 -8.30 13.16
C GLU A 96 9.22 -6.97 13.71
N LYS A 97 8.62 -7.04 14.90
CA LYS A 97 8.18 -5.90 15.69
C LYS A 97 9.35 -4.94 15.89
N SER A 98 9.52 -3.98 15.00
CA SER A 98 10.29 -2.77 15.28
C SER A 98 9.30 -1.64 15.52
N ASP A 99 9.18 -1.34 16.81
CA ASP A 99 8.53 -0.18 17.40
C ASP A 99 8.80 1.14 16.66
N SER A 100 7.79 2.01 16.75
CA SER A 100 7.95 3.47 16.85
C SER A 100 8.74 4.20 15.75
N ASP A 101 8.28 4.22 14.51
CA ASP A 101 8.37 5.44 13.68
C ASP A 101 7.49 5.41 12.40
N ARG A 102 6.28 4.84 12.46
CA ARG A 102 5.36 4.88 11.32
C ARG A 102 4.78 6.28 11.18
N LYS A 103 5.53 7.19 10.58
CA LYS A 103 4.95 8.28 9.80
C LYS A 103 4.00 7.63 8.79
N PHE A 104 2.71 7.97 8.87
CA PHE A 104 1.81 7.84 7.74
C PHE A 104 2.30 8.81 6.64
N GLU A 105 3.39 8.45 5.96
CA GLU A 105 3.64 8.96 4.62
C GLU A 105 2.75 8.13 3.70
N GLU A 106 1.79 8.83 3.10
CA GLU A 106 0.83 8.34 2.10
C GLU A 106 1.48 7.33 1.15
N ASP A 107 0.87 6.16 1.02
CA ASP A 107 1.33 5.08 0.15
C ASP A 107 1.48 5.61 -1.30
N PRO A 108 2.60 5.41 -2.03
CA PRO A 108 2.78 6.01 -3.37
C PRO A 108 1.81 5.47 -4.45
N ILE A 109 0.96 4.49 -4.10
CA ILE A 109 -0.17 4.07 -4.93
C ILE A 109 -1.27 5.13 -4.91
N THR A 110 -1.32 6.01 -3.91
CA THR A 110 -2.41 6.97 -3.74
C THR A 110 -2.11 8.38 -4.25
N THR A 111 -0.83 8.76 -4.30
CA THR A 111 -0.41 10.10 -4.72
C THR A 111 -0.44 10.26 -6.25
N GLY A 112 -1.44 11.00 -6.75
CA GLY A 112 -1.58 11.35 -8.18
C GLY A 112 -2.60 10.50 -8.97
N ILE A 113 -3.24 9.52 -8.33
CA ILE A 113 -4.32 8.74 -8.95
C ILE A 113 -5.63 9.51 -8.82
N SER A 114 -6.15 9.94 -9.97
CA SER A 114 -7.44 10.61 -10.11
C SER A 114 -8.25 9.82 -11.13
N LEU A 115 -9.20 9.02 -10.65
CA LEU A 115 -9.98 8.11 -11.48
C LEU A 115 -11.45 8.55 -11.48
N ASP A 116 -12.11 8.48 -12.63
CA ASP A 116 -13.57 8.43 -12.63
C ASP A 116 -14.05 7.03 -12.22
N ILE A 117 -15.36 6.87 -12.05
CA ILE A 117 -15.94 5.61 -11.57
C ILE A 117 -15.60 4.41 -12.49
N LYS A 118 -15.50 4.64 -13.80
CA LYS A 118 -15.12 3.61 -14.78
C LYS A 118 -13.64 3.27 -14.67
N GLY A 119 -12.79 4.28 -14.47
CA GLY A 119 -11.36 4.11 -14.18
C GLY A 119 -11.13 3.30 -12.91
N LEU A 120 -11.92 3.55 -11.86
CA LEU A 120 -11.87 2.80 -10.60
C LEU A 120 -12.27 1.32 -10.80
N ALA A 121 -13.32 1.05 -11.59
CA ALA A 121 -13.72 -0.31 -11.97
C ALA A 121 -12.60 -1.06 -12.70
N LYS A 122 -12.03 -0.43 -13.73
CA LYS A 122 -10.95 -1.02 -14.50
C LYS A 122 -9.70 -1.29 -13.65
N ALA A 123 -9.31 -0.33 -12.81
CA ALA A 123 -8.08 -0.42 -12.00
C ALA A 123 -8.19 -1.38 -10.80
N SER A 124 -9.40 -1.59 -10.28
CA SER A 124 -9.67 -2.52 -9.18
C SER A 124 -10.04 -3.92 -9.66
N GLY A 125 -10.59 -4.05 -10.88
CA GLY A 125 -11.17 -5.30 -11.37
C GLY A 125 -12.47 -5.68 -10.65
N VAL A 126 -13.16 -4.71 -10.05
CA VAL A 126 -14.49 -4.87 -9.44
C VAL A 126 -15.55 -4.36 -10.44
N PRO A 127 -16.69 -5.07 -10.61
CA PRO A 127 -17.78 -4.63 -11.47
C PRO A 127 -18.26 -3.20 -11.13
N LEU A 128 -18.66 -2.45 -12.16
CA LEU A 128 -19.07 -1.06 -12.01
C LEU A 128 -20.24 -0.93 -11.03
N GLU A 129 -21.19 -1.87 -11.09
CA GLU A 129 -22.38 -1.94 -10.25
C GLU A 129 -21.99 -1.99 -8.77
N LYS A 130 -21.01 -2.84 -8.41
CA LYS A 130 -20.52 -2.93 -7.02
C LYS A 130 -19.80 -1.66 -6.57
N ILE A 131 -19.13 -0.94 -7.47
CA ILE A 131 -18.47 0.32 -7.13
C ILE A 131 -19.51 1.43 -6.90
N GLU A 132 -20.57 1.46 -7.71
CA GLU A 132 -21.71 2.34 -7.50
C GLU A 132 -22.36 2.06 -6.14
N GLU A 133 -22.63 0.80 -5.80
CA GLU A 133 -23.15 0.41 -4.48
C GLU A 133 -22.21 0.84 -3.33
N LEU A 134 -20.90 0.67 -3.47
CA LEU A 134 -19.91 1.10 -2.47
C LEU A 134 -19.93 2.63 -2.26
N ASN A 135 -20.11 3.39 -3.35
CA ASN A 135 -20.18 4.85 -3.33
C ASN A 135 -21.50 5.33 -2.73
N GLU A 136 -22.62 4.69 -3.07
CA GLU A 136 -23.95 4.98 -2.50
C GLU A 136 -24.00 4.66 -1.00
N LEU A 137 -23.41 3.53 -0.58
CA LEU A 137 -23.28 3.19 0.83
C LEU A 137 -22.36 4.16 1.57
N GLY A 138 -21.47 4.85 0.85
CA GLY A 138 -20.50 5.80 1.40
C GLY A 138 -19.21 5.17 1.90
N VAL A 139 -18.94 3.92 1.53
CA VAL A 139 -17.67 3.20 1.81
C VAL A 139 -16.52 3.83 1.03
N ILE A 140 -16.79 4.28 -0.19
CA ILE A 140 -15.91 5.16 -0.95
C ILE A 140 -16.64 6.48 -1.21
N LYS A 141 -15.89 7.57 -1.37
CA LYS A 141 -16.46 8.87 -1.72
C LYS A 141 -15.60 9.56 -2.77
N GLY A 142 -16.22 9.88 -3.90
CA GLY A 142 -15.62 10.72 -4.93
C GLY A 142 -15.87 12.20 -4.67
N ARG A 143 -14.90 13.05 -5.02
CA ARG A 143 -15.04 14.51 -5.07
C ARG A 143 -15.63 14.93 -6.41
N LYS A 144 -16.57 15.86 -6.39
CA LYS A 144 -17.23 16.35 -7.61
C LYS A 144 -16.31 17.36 -8.32
N VAL A 145 -15.97 17.09 -9.57
CA VAL A 145 -15.16 17.98 -10.42
C VAL A 145 -15.92 18.18 -11.73
N GLY A 146 -16.56 19.34 -11.86
CA GLY A 146 -17.54 19.60 -12.92
C GLY A 146 -18.70 18.60 -12.86
N ASN A 147 -18.92 17.87 -13.96
CA ASN A 147 -19.98 16.86 -14.07
C ASN A 147 -19.52 15.44 -13.71
N LYS A 148 -18.25 15.25 -13.31
CA LYS A 148 -17.70 13.94 -12.98
C LYS A 148 -17.44 13.81 -11.48
N GLN A 149 -17.60 12.60 -10.96
CA GLN A 149 -17.05 12.20 -9.67
C GLN A 149 -15.64 11.64 -9.89
N ILE A 150 -14.70 12.17 -9.13
CA ILE A 150 -13.29 11.80 -9.16
C ILE A 150 -12.94 11.13 -7.83
N PHE A 151 -12.33 9.96 -7.93
CA PHE A 151 -11.88 9.14 -6.82
C PHE A 151 -10.37 9.20 -6.73
N GLU A 152 -9.89 9.38 -5.49
CA GLU A 152 -8.47 9.42 -5.18
C GLU A 152 -7.96 8.02 -4.78
N GLY A 153 -6.65 7.91 -4.53
CA GLY A 153 -6.00 6.64 -4.25
C GLY A 153 -6.61 5.79 -3.13
N GLU A 154 -7.04 6.41 -2.04
CA GLU A 154 -7.67 5.72 -0.90
C GLU A 154 -8.94 4.95 -1.32
N ALA A 155 -9.69 5.49 -2.29
CA ALA A 155 -10.85 4.79 -2.84
C ALA A 155 -10.42 3.52 -3.59
N LEU A 156 -9.34 3.59 -4.39
CA LEU A 156 -8.80 2.42 -5.09
C LEU A 156 -8.30 1.34 -4.13
N ILE A 157 -7.62 1.72 -3.04
CA ILE A 157 -7.21 0.79 -1.99
C ILE A 157 -8.45 0.14 -1.37
N THR A 158 -9.44 0.93 -0.99
CA THR A 158 -10.69 0.45 -0.39
C THR A 158 -11.43 -0.54 -1.29
N VAL A 159 -11.59 -0.24 -2.58
CA VAL A 159 -12.26 -1.13 -3.54
C VAL A 159 -11.47 -2.42 -3.78
N ARG A 160 -10.13 -2.37 -3.83
CA ARG A 160 -9.30 -3.57 -3.98
C ARG A 160 -9.38 -4.48 -2.75
N SER A 161 -9.38 -3.91 -1.55
CA SER A 161 -9.61 -4.68 -0.32
C SER A 161 -11.00 -5.31 -0.29
N ALA A 162 -12.03 -4.54 -0.70
CA ALA A 162 -13.39 -5.04 -0.82
C ALA A 162 -13.51 -6.20 -1.82
N LYS A 163 -12.77 -6.16 -2.94
CA LYS A 163 -12.74 -7.26 -3.92
C LYS A 163 -12.40 -8.59 -3.25
N ARG A 164 -11.33 -8.61 -2.44
CA ARG A 164 -10.90 -9.84 -1.77
C ARG A 164 -11.95 -10.35 -0.78
N LEU A 165 -12.62 -9.44 -0.06
CA LEU A 165 -13.73 -9.81 0.83
C LEU A 165 -14.91 -10.39 0.05
N PHE A 166 -15.21 -9.85 -1.14
CA PHE A 166 -16.27 -10.38 -1.99
C PHE A 166 -15.96 -11.79 -2.52
N GLU A 167 -14.71 -12.06 -2.87
CA GLU A 167 -14.25 -13.41 -3.25
C GLU A 167 -14.38 -14.41 -2.09
N LEU A 168 -14.32 -13.92 -0.85
CA LEU A 168 -14.54 -14.71 0.37
C LEU A 168 -16.02 -14.79 0.78
N GLY A 169 -16.94 -14.32 -0.06
CA GLY A 169 -18.39 -14.44 0.15
C GLY A 169 -19.05 -13.24 0.83
N MET A 170 -18.34 -12.13 1.07
CA MET A 170 -18.99 -10.92 1.57
C MET A 170 -19.71 -10.14 0.48
N GLU A 171 -20.70 -9.35 0.91
CA GLU A 171 -21.43 -8.41 0.06
C GLU A 171 -21.16 -6.96 0.50
N VAL A 172 -21.50 -6.00 -0.37
CA VAL A 172 -21.36 -4.57 -0.10
C VAL A 172 -22.04 -4.19 1.22
N ARG A 173 -23.22 -4.76 1.52
CA ARG A 173 -23.96 -4.50 2.76
C ARG A 173 -23.16 -4.84 4.03
N HIS A 174 -22.30 -5.86 3.98
CA HIS A 174 -21.48 -6.26 5.13
C HIS A 174 -20.40 -5.21 5.42
N LEU A 175 -19.95 -4.45 4.41
CA LEU A 175 -18.94 -3.40 4.61
C LEU A 175 -19.45 -2.20 5.42
N ARG A 176 -20.76 -2.10 5.62
CA ARG A 176 -21.38 -1.08 6.47
C ARG A 176 -20.82 -1.10 7.90
N MET A 177 -20.44 -2.27 8.42
CA MET A 177 -19.86 -2.36 9.77
C MET A 177 -18.54 -1.60 9.88
N TYR A 178 -17.68 -1.68 8.87
CA TYR A 178 -16.41 -0.95 8.82
C TYR A 178 -16.65 0.55 8.67
N LEU A 179 -17.60 0.94 7.81
CA LEU A 179 -17.97 2.35 7.64
C LEU A 179 -18.45 2.98 8.95
N VAL A 180 -19.35 2.29 9.67
CA VAL A 180 -19.89 2.79 10.94
C VAL A 180 -18.81 2.84 12.02
N ALA A 181 -17.92 1.83 12.09
CA ALA A 181 -16.80 1.85 13.02
C ALA A 181 -15.88 3.05 12.77
N ALA A 182 -15.46 3.26 11.51
CA ALA A 182 -14.60 4.37 11.12
C ALA A 182 -15.24 5.74 11.39
N GLN A 183 -16.55 5.89 11.16
CA GLN A 183 -17.28 7.13 11.45
C GLN A 183 -17.34 7.42 12.96
N ARG A 184 -17.50 6.39 13.80
CA ARG A 184 -17.48 6.55 15.26
C ARG A 184 -16.09 6.94 15.76
N GLU A 185 -15.05 6.28 15.26
CA GLU A 185 -13.65 6.62 15.57
C GLU A 185 -13.34 8.07 15.16
N ALA A 186 -13.73 8.48 13.96
CA ALA A 186 -13.54 9.85 13.47
C ALA A 186 -14.23 10.88 14.38
N GLY A 187 -15.45 10.61 14.85
CA GLY A 187 -16.16 11.51 15.76
C GLY A 187 -15.46 11.70 17.11
N VAL A 188 -14.90 10.63 17.69
CA VAL A 188 -14.12 10.71 18.94
C VAL A 188 -12.82 11.50 18.73
N ILE A 189 -12.13 11.25 17.61
CA ILE A 189 -10.89 11.96 17.25
C ILE A 189 -11.15 13.44 17.01
N GLU A 190 -12.25 13.78 16.32
CA GLU A 190 -12.67 15.16 16.08
C GLU A 190 -12.94 15.89 17.39
N GLN A 191 -13.62 15.24 18.34
CA GLN A 191 -13.88 15.81 19.66
C GLN A 191 -12.57 16.06 20.43
N LEU A 192 -11.64 15.11 20.42
CA LEU A 192 -10.33 15.21 21.08
C LEU A 192 -9.51 16.38 20.53
N LEU A 193 -9.51 16.58 19.21
CA LEU A 193 -8.68 17.58 18.54
C LEU A 193 -9.40 18.91 18.28
N SER A 194 -10.66 19.04 18.67
CA SER A 194 -11.56 20.16 18.35
C SER A 194 -11.03 21.54 18.77
N ALA A 195 -10.27 21.62 19.86
CA ALA A 195 -9.68 22.87 20.33
C ALA A 195 -8.42 23.26 19.53
N LYS A 196 -7.54 22.30 19.23
CA LYS A 196 -6.28 22.54 18.52
C LYS A 196 -6.48 22.77 17.02
N SER A 197 -7.48 22.14 16.41
CA SER A 197 -7.79 22.28 14.98
C SER A 197 -8.33 23.67 14.61
N LYS A 198 -8.94 24.39 15.56
CA LYS A 198 -9.49 25.75 15.38
C LYS A 198 -8.44 26.86 15.55
N SER A 199 -7.23 26.52 15.98
CA SER A 199 -6.15 27.49 16.16
C SER A 199 -5.65 28.04 14.81
N GLU A 200 -5.40 29.34 14.74
CA GLU A 200 -4.78 30.01 13.57
C GLU A 200 -3.25 29.87 13.58
N ASP A 201 -2.65 29.44 14.69
CA ASP A 201 -1.22 29.23 14.82
C ASP A 201 -0.73 27.99 14.06
N LEU A 202 0.29 28.17 13.21
CA LEU A 202 0.87 27.13 12.38
C LEU A 202 1.49 26.00 13.22
N LYS A 203 2.11 26.32 14.37
CA LYS A 203 2.70 25.31 15.26
C LYS A 203 1.62 24.40 15.86
N SER A 204 0.53 25.01 16.33
CA SER A 204 -0.65 24.30 16.85
C SER A 204 -1.26 23.35 15.82
N ARG A 205 -1.33 23.75 14.53
CA ARG A 205 -1.85 22.90 13.45
C ARG A 205 -0.93 21.72 13.13
N VAL A 206 0.38 21.93 13.12
CA VAL A 206 1.36 20.86 12.90
C VAL A 206 1.29 19.84 14.04
N GLU A 207 1.20 20.29 15.29
CA GLU A 207 1.05 19.43 16.46
C GLU A 207 -0.27 18.65 16.41
N ALA A 208 -1.39 19.30 16.09
CA ALA A 208 -2.69 18.63 15.94
C ALA A 208 -2.67 17.54 14.86
N LYS A 209 -1.99 17.78 13.72
CA LYS A 209 -1.82 16.77 12.66
C LYS A 209 -0.96 15.59 13.13
N ARG A 210 0.09 15.85 13.93
CA ARG A 210 0.92 14.80 14.51
C ARG A 210 0.12 13.94 15.48
N GLU A 211 -0.60 14.56 16.42
CA GLU A 211 -1.46 13.88 17.39
C GLU A 211 -2.57 13.07 16.69
N LEU A 212 -3.19 13.64 15.65
CA LEU A 212 -4.15 12.92 14.81
C LEU A 212 -3.59 11.61 14.27
N ASN A 213 -2.41 11.68 13.65
CA ASN A 213 -1.76 10.51 13.07
C ASN A 213 -1.42 9.46 14.14
N GLU A 214 -0.99 9.89 15.31
CA GLU A 214 -0.67 9.03 16.44
C GLU A 214 -1.93 8.31 16.98
N VAL A 215 -3.03 9.04 17.18
CA VAL A 215 -4.29 8.47 17.65
C VAL A 215 -4.85 7.46 16.63
N VAL A 216 -4.78 7.78 15.33
CA VAL A 216 -5.20 6.85 14.27
C VAL A 216 -4.33 5.59 14.26
N ALA A 217 -3.01 5.71 14.44
CA ALA A 217 -2.11 4.55 14.50
C ALA A 217 -2.45 3.63 15.69
N LEU A 218 -2.58 4.22 16.88
CA LEU A 218 -2.88 3.48 18.11
C LEU A 218 -4.26 2.83 18.06
N GLY A 219 -5.26 3.54 17.53
CA GLY A 219 -6.61 3.01 17.34
C GLY A 219 -6.63 1.75 16.45
N ARG A 220 -5.85 1.74 15.37
CA ARG A 220 -5.73 0.55 14.49
C ARG A 220 -5.11 -0.65 15.20
N GLU A 221 -4.08 -0.44 16.02
CA GLU A 221 -3.47 -1.55 16.79
C GLU A 221 -4.43 -2.10 17.85
N ILE A 222 -5.20 -1.22 18.53
CA ILE A 222 -6.27 -1.64 19.44
C ILE A 222 -7.33 -2.47 18.69
N HIS A 223 -7.81 -1.99 17.53
CA HIS A 223 -8.81 -2.69 16.73
C HIS A 223 -8.32 -4.08 16.32
N LYS A 224 -7.08 -4.19 15.85
CA LYS A 224 -6.44 -5.46 15.49
C LYS A 224 -6.42 -6.45 16.66
N CYS A 225 -6.02 -5.99 17.84
CA CYS A 225 -5.99 -6.82 19.05
C CYS A 225 -7.39 -7.25 19.49
N LEU A 226 -8.37 -6.34 19.51
CA LEU A 226 -9.75 -6.64 19.89
C LEU A 226 -10.44 -7.60 18.92
N LEU A 227 -10.19 -7.45 17.62
CA LEU A 227 -10.70 -8.37 16.61
C LEU A 227 -10.14 -9.77 16.81
N LYS A 228 -8.81 -9.88 17.02
CA LYS A 228 -8.17 -11.16 17.33
C LYS A 228 -8.79 -11.80 18.57
N LEU A 229 -8.90 -11.07 19.69
CA LEU A 229 -9.53 -11.59 20.91
C LEU A 229 -10.97 -12.06 20.69
N SER A 230 -11.72 -11.39 19.82
CA SER A 230 -13.12 -11.74 19.52
C SER A 230 -13.24 -12.98 18.63
N VAL A 231 -12.26 -13.21 17.75
CA VAL A 231 -12.22 -14.36 16.83
C VAL A 231 -11.56 -15.58 17.48
N ASP A 232 -10.55 -15.40 18.32
CA ASP A 232 -9.93 -16.49 19.10
C ASP A 232 -11.00 -17.18 20.00
N GLY A 233 -12.02 -16.45 20.45
CA GLY A 233 -13.18 -17.02 21.15
C GLY A 233 -14.11 -17.87 20.27
N LEU A 234 -13.93 -17.86 18.94
CA LEU A 234 -14.63 -18.69 17.96
C LEU A 234 -13.83 -19.94 17.57
N GLU A 235 -12.57 -20.05 18.00
CA GLU A 235 -11.71 -21.23 17.76
C GLU A 235 -12.18 -22.41 18.62
N THR A 236 -13.25 -23.05 18.17
CA THR A 236 -13.67 -24.43 18.52
C THR A 236 -13.62 -25.32 17.27
N TRP A 237 -12.62 -25.12 16.41
CA TRP A 237 -12.38 -25.90 15.19
C TRP A 237 -10.92 -26.33 15.11
#